data_AF-A0A6L5PK71-F1
#
_entry.id   AF-A0A6L5PK71-F1
#
_cell.length_a   1.000
_cell.length_b   1.000
_cell.length_c   1.000
_cell.angle_alpha   90.00
_cell.angle_beta   90.00
_cell.angle_gamma   90.00
#
_symmetry.space_group_name_H-M   'P 1'
#
loop_
_entity.id
_entity.type
_entity.pdbx_description
1 polymer ?
#
loop_
_entity_poly.entity_id
_entity_poly.type
_entity_poly.pdbx_seq_one_letter_code
_entity_poly.pdbx_strand_id
1 'polypeptide(L)'
;MATISIELPADLVEKLKNSFDAGPIIDDQGRRQLNEEEVGRINAKMVAMINADEHPPPHFHVKFGGENASFNLATGKRLPNIKGLERFDRNISKWWKANFCDLIKVWNTSRPTDCQVGPMPVPDECKPQKT
;
A
#
# COMPACT_ATOMS: atom_id res chain seq x y z
N MET A 1 24.50 -30.95 -22.43
CA MET A 1 24.26 -30.43 -21.07
C MET A 1 22.98 -31.07 -20.56
N ALA A 2 23.06 -31.97 -19.58
CA ALA A 2 21.87 -32.58 -19.00
C ALA A 2 21.27 -31.62 -17.97
N THR A 3 20.02 -31.20 -18.17
CA THR A 3 19.27 -30.39 -17.22
C THR A 3 18.81 -31.30 -16.09
N ILE A 4 19.26 -31.06 -14.86
CA ILE A 4 18.80 -31.76 -13.66
C ILE A 4 17.67 -30.92 -13.05
N SER A 5 16.48 -31.48 -13.00
CA SER A 5 15.32 -30.88 -12.33
C SER A 5 15.22 -31.46 -10.92
N ILE A 6 15.25 -30.59 -9.91
CA ILE A 6 15.09 -30.98 -8.51
C ILE A 6 13.71 -30.48 -8.06
N GLU A 7 12.89 -31.38 -7.53
CA GLU A 7 11.60 -31.01 -6.94
C GLU A 7 11.84 -30.38 -5.56
N LEU A 8 11.48 -29.10 -5.43
CA LEU A 8 11.56 -28.38 -4.17
C LEU A 8 10.33 -28.69 -3.30
N PRO A 9 10.49 -28.82 -1.98
CA PRO A 9 9.37 -28.94 -1.06
C PRO A 9 8.39 -27.78 -1.21
N ALA A 10 7.09 -28.08 -1.20
CA ALA A 10 6.03 -27.09 -1.44
C ALA A 10 6.06 -25.94 -0.41
N ASP A 11 6.45 -26.22 0.83
CA ASP A 11 6.55 -25.22 1.90
C ASP A 11 7.68 -24.21 1.64
N LEU A 12 8.79 -24.65 1.03
CA LEU A 12 9.90 -23.78 0.63
C LEU A 12 9.49 -22.83 -0.49
N VAL A 13 8.74 -23.33 -1.47
CA VAL A 13 8.20 -22.53 -2.56
C VAL A 13 7.21 -21.49 -2.01
N GLU A 14 6.33 -21.90 -1.09
CA GLU A 14 5.36 -21.01 -0.46
C GLU A 14 6.04 -19.92 0.40
N LYS A 15 7.03 -20.30 1.21
CA LYS A 15 7.84 -19.34 2.00
C LYS A 15 8.55 -18.33 1.12
N LEU A 16 9.14 -18.78 0.01
CA LEU A 16 9.83 -17.89 -0.93
C LEU A 16 8.85 -16.94 -1.61
N LYS A 17 7.69 -17.45 -2.03
CA LYS A 17 6.62 -16.63 -2.61
C LYS A 17 6.14 -15.56 -1.63
N ASN A 18 5.85 -15.94 -0.39
CA ASN A 18 5.46 -15.00 0.67
C ASN A 18 6.56 -13.97 0.95
N SER A 19 7.83 -14.36 0.86
CA SER A 19 8.97 -13.44 1.00
C SER A 19 9.02 -12.38 -0.10
N PHE A 20 8.70 -12.76 -1.34
CA PHE A 20 8.60 -11.81 -2.46
C PHE A 20 7.36 -10.93 -2.36
N ASP A 21 6.23 -11.49 -1.94
CA ASP A 21 5.00 -10.72 -1.69
C ASP A 21 5.22 -9.66 -0.59
N ALA A 22 6.10 -9.94 0.38
CA ALA A 22 6.50 -9.01 1.45
C ALA A 22 7.56 -7.95 1.01
N GLY A 23 7.93 -7.88 -0.27
CA GLY A 23 8.83 -6.87 -0.81
C GLY A 23 10.34 -7.20 -0.75
N PRO A 24 11.21 -6.27 -1.20
CA PRO A 24 12.65 -6.51 -1.23
C PRO A 24 13.29 -6.47 0.18
N ILE A 25 14.25 -7.35 0.39
CA ILE A 25 15.13 -7.37 1.56
C ILE A 25 16.34 -6.46 1.25
N ILE A 26 16.66 -5.54 2.16
CA ILE A 26 17.71 -4.52 2.00
C ILE A 26 19.07 -5.07 2.43
N ASP A 27 19.10 -6.04 3.34
CA ASP A 27 20.35 -6.64 3.80
C ASP A 27 20.21 -8.07 4.31
N ASP A 28 21.37 -8.68 4.60
CA ASP A 28 21.47 -10.06 5.07
C ASP A 28 20.88 -10.28 6.47
N GLN A 29 20.50 -9.23 7.19
CA GLN A 29 19.76 -9.31 8.45
C GLN A 29 18.25 -9.44 8.24
N GLY A 30 17.79 -9.47 6.98
CA GLY A 30 16.38 -9.55 6.64
C GLY A 30 15.65 -8.22 6.82
N ARG A 31 16.36 -7.09 6.98
CA ARG A 31 15.71 -5.78 7.10
C ARG A 31 15.02 -5.44 5.79
N ARG A 32 13.74 -5.11 5.87
CA ARG A 32 12.94 -4.62 4.74
C ARG A 32 12.75 -3.12 4.89
N GLN A 33 12.45 -2.41 3.80
CA GLN A 33 12.13 -0.99 3.88
C GLN A 33 10.76 -0.89 4.55
N LEU A 34 10.76 -0.62 5.86
CA LEU A 34 9.55 -0.41 6.67
C LEU A 34 8.98 1.00 6.43
N ASN A 35 8.97 1.44 5.19
CA ASN A 35 8.39 2.72 4.85
C ASN A 35 6.90 2.58 4.51
N GLU A 36 6.37 1.36 4.37
CA GLU A 36 4.98 1.10 3.98
C GLU A 36 4.13 0.70 5.19
N GLU A 37 3.13 1.50 5.55
CA GLU A 37 2.16 1.19 6.60
C GLU A 37 0.89 0.61 5.96
N GLU A 38 0.52 -0.62 6.35
CA GLU A 38 -0.77 -1.22 5.93
C GLU A 38 -1.91 -0.47 6.62
N VAL A 39 -2.71 0.23 5.82
CA VAL A 39 -3.86 1.03 6.29
C VAL A 39 -5.17 0.25 6.25
N GLY A 40 -5.18 -0.87 5.54
CA GLY A 40 -6.27 -1.82 5.61
C GLY A 40 -6.35 -2.74 4.41
N ARG A 41 -7.38 -3.58 4.44
CA ARG A 41 -7.62 -4.60 3.41
C ARG A 41 -8.96 -4.37 2.74
N ILE A 42 -8.95 -4.38 1.41
CA ILE A 42 -10.16 -4.32 0.57
C ILE A 42 -10.79 -5.71 0.49
N ASN A 43 -9.97 -6.76 0.49
CA ASN A 43 -10.36 -8.15 0.69
C ASN A 43 -9.17 -8.93 1.28
N ALA A 44 -9.32 -10.24 1.51
CA ALA A 44 -8.26 -11.07 2.13
C ALA A 44 -6.87 -10.95 1.47
N LYS A 45 -6.80 -10.63 0.18
CA LYS A 45 -5.58 -10.59 -0.62
C LYS A 45 -5.24 -9.20 -1.19
N MET A 46 -6.14 -8.23 -1.09
CA MET A 46 -5.97 -6.88 -1.63
C MET A 46 -5.72 -5.91 -0.49
N VAL A 47 -4.51 -5.36 -0.46
CA VAL A 47 -3.99 -4.58 0.66
C VAL A 47 -3.79 -3.14 0.21
N ALA A 48 -4.22 -2.18 1.03
CA ALA A 48 -3.95 -0.76 0.86
C ALA A 48 -2.83 -0.33 1.81
N MET A 49 -1.90 0.49 1.31
CA MET A 49 -0.68 0.89 2.01
C MET A 49 -0.40 2.38 1.82
N ILE A 50 0.22 3.01 2.80
CA ILE A 50 0.75 4.39 2.71
C ILE A 50 2.25 4.33 2.94
N ASN A 51 3.04 4.96 2.05
CA ASN A 51 4.48 4.99 2.26
C ASN A 51 4.93 6.32 2.89
N ALA A 52 5.77 6.26 3.92
CA ALA A 52 6.29 7.42 4.64
C ALA A 52 7.26 8.27 3.78
N ASP A 53 7.96 7.67 2.81
CA ASP A 53 8.96 8.34 1.96
C ASP A 53 8.35 8.85 0.64
N GLU A 54 7.03 9.05 0.58
CA GLU A 54 6.33 9.38 -0.65
C GLU A 54 6.39 10.87 -1.03
N HIS A 55 6.63 11.07 -2.32
CA HIS A 55 6.67 12.36 -2.98
C HIS A 55 5.26 12.89 -3.34
N PRO A 56 5.10 14.21 -3.57
CA PRO A 56 3.84 14.81 -4.01
C PRO A 56 3.23 14.12 -5.25
N PRO A 57 1.89 13.96 -5.35
CA PRO A 57 0.82 14.33 -4.41
C PRO A 57 0.54 13.26 -3.33
N PRO A 58 -0.24 13.54 -2.26
CA PRO A 58 -0.63 12.53 -1.28
C PRO A 58 -1.35 11.35 -1.93
N HIS A 59 -0.84 10.13 -1.74
CA HIS A 59 -1.41 8.93 -2.33
C HIS A 59 -1.37 7.74 -1.37
N PHE A 60 -2.10 6.70 -1.74
CA PHE A 60 -2.02 5.38 -1.14
C PHE A 60 -1.86 4.35 -2.26
N HIS A 61 -1.17 3.25 -1.97
CA HIS A 61 -0.99 2.13 -2.89
C HIS A 61 -1.99 1.03 -2.61
N VAL A 62 -2.41 0.34 -3.65
CA VAL A 62 -3.16 -0.90 -3.56
C VAL A 62 -2.38 -1.99 -4.25
N LYS A 63 -2.06 -3.05 -3.50
CA LYS A 63 -1.35 -4.24 -4.00
C LYS A 63 -2.33 -5.41 -4.09
N PHE A 64 -2.39 -6.04 -5.25
CA PHE A 64 -3.20 -7.25 -5.47
C PHE A 64 -2.73 -8.04 -6.69
N GLY A 65 -2.52 -9.36 -6.52
CA GLY A 65 -2.22 -10.25 -7.63
C GLY A 65 -0.93 -9.93 -8.38
N GLY A 66 0.08 -9.39 -7.69
CA GLY A 66 1.35 -8.95 -8.29
C GLY A 66 1.31 -7.55 -8.93
N GLU A 67 0.14 -6.92 -8.98
CA GLU A 67 -0.03 -5.55 -9.46
C GLU A 67 0.02 -4.57 -8.29
N ASN A 68 0.57 -3.37 -8.54
CA ASN A 68 0.64 -2.26 -7.59
C ASN A 68 0.14 -0.99 -8.27
N ALA A 69 -0.90 -0.37 -7.72
CA ALA A 69 -1.48 0.86 -8.26
C ALA A 69 -1.65 1.93 -7.18
N SER A 70 -1.31 3.16 -7.54
CA SER A 70 -1.32 4.33 -6.67
C SER A 70 -2.54 5.21 -6.93
N PHE A 71 -3.19 5.63 -5.84
CA PHE A 71 -4.44 6.39 -5.85
C PHE A 71 -4.25 7.67 -5.03
N ASN A 72 -4.67 8.78 -5.60
CA ASN A 72 -4.68 10.08 -4.93
C ASN A 72 -5.56 10.01 -3.68
N LEU A 73 -4.97 10.36 -2.53
CA LEU A 73 -5.63 10.23 -1.23
C LEU A 73 -6.82 11.19 -1.11
N ALA A 74 -6.74 12.39 -1.69
CA ALA A 74 -7.81 13.39 -1.60
C ALA A 74 -9.04 13.04 -2.45
N THR A 75 -8.87 12.33 -3.56
CA THR A 75 -9.95 12.08 -4.54
C THR A 75 -10.34 10.61 -4.66
N GLY A 76 -9.52 9.69 -4.14
CA GLY A 76 -9.67 8.25 -4.31
C GLY A 76 -9.48 7.78 -5.76
N LYS A 77 -9.02 8.67 -6.65
CA LYS A 77 -8.79 8.37 -8.07
C LYS A 77 -7.36 7.91 -8.27
N ARG A 78 -7.18 6.98 -9.22
CA ARG A 78 -5.86 6.56 -9.65
C ARG A 78 -5.03 7.74 -10.13
N LEU A 79 -3.74 7.74 -9.80
CA LEU A 79 -2.80 8.71 -10.34
C LEU A 79 -2.58 8.53 -11.85
N PRO A 80 -2.29 9.61 -12.59
CA PRO A 80 -1.98 9.52 -14.01
C PRO A 80 -0.75 8.64 -14.25
N ASN A 81 -0.74 7.93 -15.38
CA ASN A 81 0.34 7.02 -15.80
C ASN A 81 0.54 5.75 -14.95
N ILE A 82 -0.31 5.49 -13.95
CA ILE A 82 -0.30 4.22 -13.21
C ILE A 82 -1.18 3.18 -13.91
N LYS A 83 -0.71 1.94 -13.99
CA LYS A 83 -1.39 0.80 -14.61
C LYS A 83 -1.59 -0.32 -13.60
N GLY A 84 -2.50 -1.25 -13.91
CA GLY A 84 -2.87 -2.37 -13.05
C GLY A 84 -4.10 -2.06 -12.19
N LEU A 85 -4.91 -3.07 -11.91
CA LEU A 85 -6.11 -3.02 -11.08
C LEU A 85 -7.25 -2.15 -11.64
N GLU A 86 -7.24 -1.77 -12.92
CA GLU A 86 -8.25 -0.91 -13.57
C GLU A 86 -9.67 -1.46 -13.36
N ARG A 87 -9.81 -2.78 -13.47
CA ARG A 87 -11.07 -3.48 -13.24
C ARG A 87 -11.61 -3.34 -11.81
N PHE A 88 -10.78 -2.94 -10.86
CA PHE A 88 -11.13 -2.79 -9.44
C PHE A 88 -11.28 -1.33 -9.00
N ASP A 89 -11.14 -0.34 -9.87
CA ASP A 89 -11.21 1.09 -9.50
C ASP A 89 -12.51 1.43 -8.74
N ARG A 90 -13.64 0.82 -9.11
CA ARG A 90 -14.92 1.00 -8.39
C ARG A 90 -14.88 0.45 -6.96
N ASN A 91 -14.26 -0.71 -6.78
CA ASN A 91 -14.14 -1.36 -5.47
C ASN A 91 -13.18 -0.55 -4.58
N ILE A 92 -12.05 -0.14 -5.13
CA ILE A 92 -11.04 0.67 -4.45
C ILE A 92 -11.63 2.03 -4.06
N SER A 93 -12.37 2.69 -4.96
CA SER A 93 -13.06 3.95 -4.67
C SER A 93 -14.11 3.78 -3.56
N LYS A 94 -14.89 2.70 -3.57
CA LYS A 94 -15.86 2.42 -2.51
C LYS A 94 -15.17 2.22 -1.16
N TRP A 95 -14.10 1.43 -1.12
CA TRP A 95 -13.32 1.20 0.09
C TRP A 95 -12.67 2.49 0.59
N TRP A 96 -12.07 3.28 -0.31
CA TRP A 96 -11.48 4.57 0.01
C TRP A 96 -12.48 5.49 0.70
N LYS A 97 -13.71 5.64 0.17
CA LYS A 97 -14.75 6.47 0.81
C LYS A 97 -15.07 6.05 2.24
N ALA A 98 -15.06 4.75 2.50
CA ALA A 98 -15.37 4.22 3.83
C ALA A 98 -14.20 4.35 4.82
N ASN A 99 -12.96 4.44 4.34
CA ASN A 99 -11.75 4.45 5.15
C ASN A 99 -10.97 5.78 5.04
N PHE A 100 -11.57 6.80 4.43
CA PHE A 100 -10.90 8.06 4.11
C PHE A 100 -10.31 8.76 5.34
N CYS A 101 -11.03 8.75 6.45
CA CYS A 101 -10.57 9.35 7.69
C CYS A 101 -9.33 8.64 8.27
N ASP A 102 -9.30 7.30 8.21
CA ASP A 102 -8.15 6.52 8.68
C ASP A 102 -6.94 6.72 7.77
N LEU A 103 -7.15 6.80 6.45
CA LEU A 103 -6.10 7.13 5.48
C LEU A 103 -5.45 8.49 5.77
N ILE A 104 -6.25 9.52 6.02
CA ILE A 104 -5.74 10.85 6.37
C ILE A 104 -4.97 10.81 7.68
N LYS A 105 -5.50 10.10 8.69
CA LYS A 105 -4.85 9.98 9.99
C LYS A 105 -3.47 9.34 9.83
N VAL A 106 -3.39 8.19 9.18
CA VAL A 106 -2.14 7.48 8.96
C VAL A 106 -1.17 8.33 8.15
N TRP A 107 -1.61 8.93 7.04
CA TRP A 107 -0.80 9.86 6.25
C TRP A 107 -0.19 10.99 7.11
N ASN A 108 -1.02 11.62 7.94
CA ASN A 108 -0.58 12.74 8.76
C ASN A 108 0.35 12.32 9.91
N THR A 109 0.27 11.09 10.39
CA THR A 109 1.14 10.57 11.46
C THR A 109 2.43 9.93 10.95
N SER A 110 2.41 9.33 9.76
CA SER A 110 3.55 8.61 9.19
C SER A 110 4.47 9.52 8.36
N ARG A 111 4.00 10.71 7.95
CA ARG A 111 4.79 11.65 7.15
C ARG A 111 6.03 12.19 7.89
N PRO A 112 7.18 12.31 7.21
CA PRO A 112 8.33 13.06 7.67
C PRO A 112 7.99 14.54 7.91
N THR A 113 8.65 15.15 8.89
CA THR A 113 8.43 16.56 9.27
C THR A 113 8.88 17.54 8.18
N ASP A 114 9.83 17.12 7.33
CA ASP A 114 10.38 17.84 6.18
C ASP A 114 9.65 17.52 4.85
N CYS A 115 8.53 16.81 4.88
CA CYS A 115 7.73 16.51 3.69
C CYS A 115 7.16 17.80 3.05
N GLN A 116 7.54 18.08 1.80
CA GLN A 116 7.14 19.25 1.03
C GLN A 116 5.62 19.40 0.84
N VAL A 117 4.88 18.29 0.90
CA VAL A 117 3.44 18.25 0.66
C VAL A 117 2.62 18.72 1.86
N GLY A 118 3.21 18.67 3.06
CA GLY A 118 2.51 19.03 4.28
C GLY A 118 1.41 18.02 4.68
N PRO A 119 0.70 18.29 5.79
CA PRO A 119 -0.40 17.45 6.24
C PRO A 119 -1.62 17.61 5.33
N MET A 120 -2.37 16.53 5.18
CA MET A 120 -3.69 16.55 4.58
C MET A 120 -4.69 17.21 5.54
N PRO A 121 -5.56 18.12 5.07
CA PRO A 121 -6.60 18.71 5.90
C PRO A 121 -7.56 17.61 6.36
N VAL A 122 -7.84 17.57 7.67
CA VAL A 122 -8.81 16.63 8.26
C VAL A 122 -10.22 17.22 8.12
N PRO A 123 -11.11 16.59 7.32
CA PRO A 123 -12.51 17.00 7.22
C PRO A 123 -13.22 16.96 8.57
N ASP A 124 -14.28 17.75 8.74
CA ASP A 124 -15.02 17.81 10.02
C ASP A 124 -15.62 16.46 10.39
N GLU A 125 -16.08 15.68 9.41
CA GLU A 125 -16.59 14.32 9.59
C GLU A 125 -15.53 13.32 10.08
N CYS A 126 -14.25 13.63 9.91
CA CYS A 126 -13.12 12.80 10.35
C CYS A 126 -12.52 13.28 11.67
N LYS A 127 -12.98 14.41 12.22
CA LYS A 127 -12.55 14.87 13.54
C LYS A 127 -13.20 13.99 14.60
N PRO A 128 -12.48 13.64 15.69
CA PRO A 128 -13.09 12.93 16.80
C PRO A 128 -14.27 13.76 17.31
N GLN A 129 -15.47 13.15 17.34
CA GLN A 129 -16.64 13.82 17.88
C GLN A 129 -16.35 14.16 19.34
N LYS A 130 -16.35 15.46 19.66
CA LYS A 130 -16.25 15.93 21.05
C LYS A 130 -17.43 15.32 21.81
N THR A 131 -17.12 14.37 22.69
CA THR A 131 -18.06 13.80 23.65
C THR A 131 -18.27 14.79 24.79
#